data_AF-A0A6A5AQF4-F1
#
_entry.id   AF-A0A6A5AQF4-F1
#
_cell.length_a   1.000
_cell.length_b   1.000
_cell.length_c   1.000
_cell.angle_alpha   90.00
_cell.angle_beta   90.00
_cell.angle_gamma   90.00
#
_symmetry.space_group_name_H-M   'P 1'
#
loop_
_entity.id
_entity.type
_entity.pdbx_description
1 polymer ?
#
loop_
_entity_poly.entity_id
_entity_poly.type
_entity_poly.pdbx_seq_one_letter_code
_entity_poly.pdbx_strand_id
1 'polypeptide(L)'
;MCRVDTVLNVVVRNKVKFLQFLNKKSCTNPKKGPLHYRAPSRMFWRTVRGMLPHKTARGAAALQRLKVFDGVPSPYDKVKRLVVPDALRVLRLKANRRYTNLGQLSSQVGWRHHDLVKRLEAKRLVRSEAYYKKKLEQNKVVAAATAKVEAEHKELRPTLEKYGLTL
;
A
#
# COMPACT_ATOMS: atom_id res chain seq x y z
N MET A 1 -3.83 -1.96 2.70
CA MET A 1 -3.25 -1.14 1.61
C MET A 1 -3.36 -1.79 0.24
N CYS A 2 -3.25 -3.12 0.08
CA CYS A 2 -3.41 -3.81 -1.22
C CYS A 2 -4.79 -3.69 -1.90
N ARG A 3 -5.72 -2.95 -1.29
CA ARG A 3 -7.00 -2.56 -1.89
C ARG A 3 -6.87 -1.37 -2.85
N VAL A 4 -5.79 -0.60 -2.72
CA VAL A 4 -5.49 0.61 -3.51
C VAL A 4 -4.57 0.30 -4.69
N ASP A 5 -4.03 -0.93 -4.76
CA ASP A 5 -3.27 -1.36 -5.93
C ASP A 5 -4.21 -1.35 -7.14
N THR A 6 -3.93 -0.45 -8.09
CA THR A 6 -4.72 -0.32 -9.30
C THR A 6 -3.94 -0.87 -10.47
N VAL A 7 -4.60 -1.72 -11.26
CA VAL A 7 -4.05 -2.23 -12.52
C VAL A 7 -4.66 -1.42 -13.66
N LEU A 8 -3.85 -1.12 -14.67
CA LEU A 8 -4.31 -0.46 -15.88
C LEU A 8 -5.40 -1.27 -16.59
N ASN A 9 -6.23 -0.59 -17.38
CA ASN A 9 -7.37 -1.14 -18.13
C ASN A 9 -8.64 -1.37 -17.31
N VAL A 10 -9.72 -1.57 -18.06
CA VAL A 10 -11.08 -1.86 -17.58
C VAL A 10 -11.13 -3.21 -16.87
N VAL A 11 -11.95 -3.28 -15.81
CA VAL A 11 -12.14 -4.47 -14.96
C VAL A 11 -12.46 -5.72 -15.77
N VAL A 12 -13.33 -5.62 -16.79
CA VAL A 12 -13.71 -6.76 -17.63
C VAL A 12 -12.49 -7.38 -18.32
N ARG A 13 -11.60 -6.57 -18.90
CA ARG A 13 -10.40 -7.07 -19.58
C ARG A 13 -9.46 -7.78 -18.60
N ASN A 14 -9.26 -7.19 -17.42
CA ASN A 14 -8.40 -7.79 -16.40
C ASN A 14 -9.00 -9.05 -15.78
N LYS A 15 -10.33 -9.10 -15.65
CA LYS A 15 -11.06 -10.31 -15.23
C LYS A 15 -10.87 -11.43 -16.24
N VAL A 16 -11.09 -11.19 -17.53
CA VAL A 16 -10.89 -12.22 -18.58
C VAL A 16 -9.46 -12.74 -18.58
N LYS A 17 -8.46 -11.84 -18.49
CA LYS A 17 -7.04 -12.23 -18.37
C LYS A 17 -6.81 -13.13 -17.15
N PHE A 18 -7.40 -12.79 -16.01
CA PHE A 18 -7.26 -13.59 -14.80
C PHE A 18 -7.97 -14.94 -14.95
N LEU A 19 -9.18 -14.98 -15.51
CA LEU A 19 -9.92 -16.22 -15.76
C LEU A 19 -9.16 -17.16 -16.70
N GLN A 20 -8.53 -16.64 -17.76
CA GLN A 20 -7.63 -17.42 -18.62
C GLN A 20 -6.44 -17.98 -17.84
N PHE A 21 -5.88 -17.22 -16.91
CA PHE A 21 -4.82 -17.71 -16.02
C PHE A 21 -5.30 -18.87 -15.14
N LEU A 22 -6.53 -18.81 -14.62
CA LEU A 22 -7.11 -19.90 -13.81
C LEU A 22 -7.30 -21.20 -14.59
N ASN A 23 -7.59 -21.11 -15.88
CA ASN A 23 -7.75 -22.26 -16.74
C ASN A 23 -6.43 -23.02 -16.94
N LYS A 24 -5.27 -22.41 -16.65
CA LYS A 24 -3.97 -23.06 -16.69
C LYS A 24 -3.82 -24.00 -15.49
N LYS A 25 -4.09 -25.28 -15.71
CA LYS A 25 -3.93 -26.37 -14.73
C LYS A 25 -3.17 -27.53 -15.38
N SER A 26 -2.49 -28.34 -14.57
CA SER A 26 -1.93 -29.60 -15.06
C SER A 26 -3.07 -30.56 -15.42
N CYS A 27 -2.97 -31.23 -16.57
CA CYS A 27 -3.98 -32.18 -17.05
C CYS A 27 -4.04 -33.45 -16.18
N THR A 28 -2.90 -33.90 -15.66
CA THR A 28 -2.80 -35.17 -14.90
C THR A 28 -3.20 -34.99 -13.43
N ASN A 29 -2.63 -33.99 -12.75
CA ASN A 29 -2.95 -33.70 -11.36
C ASN A 29 -2.95 -32.18 -11.11
N PRO A 30 -4.14 -31.56 -11.02
CA PRO A 30 -4.27 -30.12 -10.77
C PRO A 30 -3.57 -29.64 -9.49
N LYS A 31 -3.42 -30.49 -8.47
CA LYS A 31 -2.73 -30.13 -7.21
C LYS A 31 -1.23 -29.89 -7.39
N LYS A 32 -0.60 -30.56 -8.36
CA LYS A 32 0.83 -30.38 -8.72
C LYS A 32 1.06 -29.24 -9.73
N GLY A 33 -0.01 -28.61 -10.20
CA GLY A 33 0.04 -27.54 -11.21
C GLY A 33 0.29 -26.14 -10.63
N PRO A 34 0.12 -25.09 -11.45
CA PRO A 34 0.22 -23.71 -11.01
C PRO A 34 -0.81 -23.37 -9.92
N LEU A 35 -0.35 -22.75 -8.83
CA LEU A 35 -1.23 -22.27 -7.78
C LEU A 35 -1.81 -20.89 -8.11
N HIS A 36 -3.13 -20.79 -8.05
CA HIS A 36 -3.91 -19.60 -8.39
C HIS A 36 -4.36 -18.84 -7.15
N TYR A 37 -3.52 -17.94 -6.65
CA TYR A 37 -3.87 -17.10 -5.50
C TYR A 37 -4.96 -16.07 -5.85
N ARG A 38 -5.99 -15.96 -5.00
CA ARG A 38 -7.11 -15.00 -5.19
C ARG A 38 -6.96 -13.74 -4.35
N ALA A 39 -6.24 -13.81 -3.23
CA ALA A 39 -6.00 -12.67 -2.35
C ALA A 39 -5.12 -11.61 -3.05
N PRO A 40 -5.47 -10.30 -2.95
CA PRO A 40 -4.73 -9.23 -3.62
C PRO A 40 -3.25 -9.20 -3.22
N SER A 41 -2.96 -9.35 -1.92
CA SER A 41 -1.60 -9.46 -1.39
C SER A 41 -0.77 -10.56 -2.06
N ARG A 42 -1.36 -11.75 -2.25
CA ARG A 42 -0.70 -12.90 -2.87
C ARG A 42 -0.60 -12.78 -4.38
N MET A 43 -1.54 -12.08 -5.03
CA MET A 43 -1.42 -11.70 -6.43
C MET A 43 -0.21 -10.79 -6.64
N PHE A 44 -0.07 -9.74 -5.82
CA PHE A 44 1.10 -8.85 -5.85
C PHE A 44 2.40 -9.59 -5.57
N TRP A 45 2.45 -10.41 -4.51
CA TRP A 45 3.61 -11.23 -4.18
C TRP A 45 4.00 -12.18 -5.33
N ARG A 46 3.03 -12.77 -6.02
CA ARG A 46 3.29 -13.63 -7.18
C ARG A 46 3.89 -12.84 -8.35
N THR A 47 3.43 -11.61 -8.58
CA THR A 47 4.01 -10.72 -9.60
C THR A 47 5.46 -10.39 -9.27
N VAL A 48 5.76 -9.99 -8.03
CA VAL A 48 7.14 -9.70 -7.59
C VAL A 48 8.02 -10.94 -7.67
N ARG A 49 7.51 -12.12 -7.29
CA ARG A 49 8.21 -13.40 -7.47
C ARG A 49 8.54 -13.70 -8.94
N GLY A 50 7.70 -13.27 -9.88
CA GLY A 50 7.94 -13.42 -11.32
C GLY A 50 9.05 -12.51 -11.84
N MET A 51 9.28 -11.37 -11.18
CA MET A 51 10.35 -10.41 -11.51
C MET A 51 11.71 -10.79 -10.89
N LEU A 52 11.74 -11.73 -9.95
CA LEU A 52 12.94 -12.14 -9.23
C LEU A 52 13.43 -13.54 -9.66
N PRO A 53 14.74 -13.82 -9.63
CA PRO A 53 15.32 -15.16 -9.85
C PRO A 53 15.09 -16.06 -8.63
N HIS A 54 13.82 -16.32 -8.29
CA HIS A 54 13.36 -16.95 -7.06
C HIS A 54 13.73 -18.43 -6.90
N LYS A 55 14.33 -19.04 -7.92
CA LYS A 55 14.86 -20.42 -7.87
C LYS A 55 16.26 -20.47 -7.26
N THR A 56 16.97 -19.35 -7.25
CA THR A 56 18.28 -19.22 -6.60
C THR A 56 18.11 -18.90 -5.11
N ALA A 57 19.11 -19.26 -4.29
CA ALA A 57 19.11 -18.94 -2.86
C ALA A 57 18.96 -17.43 -2.60
N ARG A 58 19.66 -16.59 -3.38
CA ARG A 58 19.57 -15.13 -3.31
C ARG A 58 18.14 -14.63 -3.56
N GLY A 59 17.48 -15.14 -4.61
CA GLY A 59 16.11 -14.75 -4.94
C GLY A 59 15.10 -15.23 -3.90
N ALA A 60 15.31 -16.42 -3.33
CA ALA A 60 14.49 -16.93 -2.24
C ALA A 60 14.61 -16.05 -0.98
N ALA A 61 15.84 -15.66 -0.59
CA ALA A 61 16.09 -14.76 0.53
C ALA A 61 15.45 -13.37 0.31
N ALA A 62 15.51 -12.82 -0.91
CA ALA A 62 14.84 -11.57 -1.24
C ALA A 62 13.31 -11.65 -1.06
N LEU A 63 12.69 -12.77 -1.47
CA LEU A 63 11.26 -12.98 -1.28
C LEU A 63 10.86 -13.18 0.18
N GLN A 64 11.73 -13.75 1.02
CA GLN A 64 11.48 -13.88 2.45
C GLN A 64 11.47 -12.53 3.18
N ARG A 65 12.25 -11.55 2.69
CA ARG A 65 12.26 -10.18 3.22
C ARG A 65 10.98 -9.41 2.88
N LEU A 66 10.34 -9.73 1.76
CA LEU A 66 9.11 -9.08 1.32
C LEU A 66 7.90 -9.58 2.12
N LYS A 67 7.24 -8.67 2.84
CA LYS A 67 5.97 -8.94 3.53
C LYS A 67 4.85 -8.12 2.88
N VAL A 68 3.74 -8.78 2.54
CA VAL A 68 2.60 -8.17 1.84
C VAL A 68 1.32 -8.52 2.59
N PHE A 69 0.46 -7.52 2.82
CA PHE A 69 -0.75 -7.67 3.64
C PHE A 69 -2.00 -7.10 2.97
N ASP A 70 -3.14 -7.77 3.14
CA ASP A 70 -4.45 -7.25 2.77
C ASP A 70 -5.00 -6.39 3.93
N GLY A 71 -5.09 -5.08 3.71
CA GLY A 71 -5.36 -4.12 4.79
C GLY A 71 -4.07 -3.59 5.42
N VAL A 72 -4.15 -3.02 6.60
CA VAL A 72 -3.02 -2.51 7.38
C VAL A 72 -3.11 -3.11 8.78
N PRO A 73 -2.48 -4.27 9.02
CA PRO A 73 -2.51 -4.94 10.31
C PRO A 73 -1.60 -4.22 11.33
N SER A 74 -1.85 -4.46 12.62
CA SER A 74 -0.90 -4.13 13.69
C SER A 74 0.40 -4.91 13.48
N PRO A 75 1.60 -4.31 13.62
CA PRO A 75 1.92 -2.98 14.16
C PRO A 75 2.00 -1.84 13.12
N TYR A 76 1.67 -2.11 11.86
CA TYR A 76 1.86 -1.18 10.74
C TYR A 76 0.77 -0.10 10.62
N ASP A 77 -0.28 -0.17 11.43
CA ASP A 77 -1.36 0.81 11.49
C ASP A 77 -0.93 2.13 12.14
N LYS A 78 0.04 2.08 13.06
CA LYS A 78 0.55 3.24 13.81
C LYS A 78 1.80 3.88 13.20
N VAL A 79 2.43 3.25 12.21
CA VAL A 79 3.64 3.78 11.58
C VAL A 79 3.32 4.68 10.38
N LYS A 80 4.18 5.67 10.12
CA LYS A 80 4.07 6.49 8.90
C LYS A 80 4.37 5.61 7.69
N ARG A 81 3.40 5.51 6.79
CA ARG A 81 3.52 4.73 5.55
C ARG A 81 4.14 5.61 4.47
N LEU A 82 5.05 5.01 3.69
CA LEU A 82 5.68 5.66 2.56
C LEU A 82 4.91 5.38 1.27
N VAL A 83 5.14 6.23 0.28
CA VAL A 83 4.54 6.14 -1.06
C VAL A 83 5.68 6.15 -2.07
N VAL A 84 5.54 5.39 -3.15
CA VAL A 84 6.48 5.39 -4.28
C VAL A 84 5.87 6.23 -5.39
N PRO A 85 6.36 7.47 -5.64
CA PRO A 85 5.77 8.37 -6.64
C PRO A 85 5.73 7.75 -8.04
N ASP A 86 6.77 7.00 -8.40
CA ASP A 86 6.87 6.36 -9.71
C ASP A 86 5.82 5.29 -9.98
N ALA A 87 5.21 4.73 -8.93
CA ALA A 87 4.15 3.74 -9.03
C ALA A 87 2.75 4.34 -8.83
N LEU A 88 2.64 5.65 -8.59
CA LEU A 88 1.35 6.28 -8.36
C LEU A 88 0.52 6.36 -9.65
N ARG A 89 -0.68 5.77 -9.60
CA ARG A 89 -1.66 5.85 -10.68
C ARG A 89 -1.92 7.28 -11.15
N VAL A 90 -2.09 8.22 -10.23
CA VAL A 90 -2.43 9.63 -10.55
C VAL A 90 -1.34 10.29 -11.39
N LEU A 91 -0.08 9.92 -11.17
CA LEU A 91 1.05 10.47 -11.92
C LEU A 91 1.30 9.71 -13.24
N ARG A 92 1.10 8.39 -13.24
CA ARG A 92 1.44 7.53 -14.39
C ARG A 92 0.31 7.32 -15.39
N LEU A 93 -0.95 7.57 -15.02
CA LEU A 93 -2.10 7.32 -15.87
C LEU A 93 -2.82 8.63 -16.23
N LYS A 94 -3.12 8.81 -17.52
CA LYS A 94 -3.97 9.91 -18.00
C LYS A 94 -5.37 9.83 -17.35
N ALA A 95 -5.92 10.98 -16.94
CA ALA A 95 -7.16 11.07 -16.18
C ALA A 95 -8.36 10.31 -16.82
N ASN A 96 -8.48 10.35 -18.15
CA ASN A 96 -9.60 9.72 -18.88
C ASN A 96 -9.47 8.19 -19.05
N ARG A 97 -8.38 7.57 -18.58
CA ARG A 97 -8.16 6.13 -18.75
C ARG A 97 -8.74 5.35 -17.58
N ARG A 98 -9.60 4.38 -17.89
CA ARG A 98 -10.17 3.45 -16.90
C ARG A 98 -9.10 2.52 -16.33
N TYR A 99 -9.22 2.23 -15.05
CA TYR A 99 -8.37 1.32 -14.28
C TYR A 99 -9.21 0.33 -13.48
N THR A 100 -8.55 -0.69 -12.93
CA THR A 100 -9.16 -1.74 -12.12
C THR A 100 -8.57 -1.72 -10.72
N ASN A 101 -9.43 -1.72 -9.70
CA ASN A 101 -8.98 -1.92 -8.32
C ASN A 101 -8.73 -3.41 -8.08
N LEU A 102 -7.53 -3.77 -7.60
CA LEU A 102 -7.15 -5.16 -7.37
C LEU A 102 -8.08 -5.84 -6.37
N GLY A 103 -8.50 -5.15 -5.32
CA GLY A 103 -9.46 -5.68 -4.33
C GLY A 103 -10.81 -6.07 -4.94
N GLN A 104 -11.33 -5.28 -5.89
CA GLN A 104 -12.58 -5.58 -6.59
C GLN A 104 -12.40 -6.78 -7.52
N LEU A 105 -11.30 -6.81 -8.28
CA LEU A 105 -10.97 -7.94 -9.14
C LEU A 105 -10.86 -9.24 -8.33
N SER A 106 -10.09 -9.21 -7.24
CA SER A 106 -9.91 -10.33 -6.31
C SER A 106 -11.24 -10.87 -5.78
N SER A 107 -12.16 -9.98 -5.38
CA SER A 107 -13.50 -10.38 -4.92
C SER A 107 -14.28 -11.13 -6.01
N GLN A 108 -14.26 -10.63 -7.25
CA GLN A 108 -14.96 -11.25 -8.37
C GLN A 108 -14.37 -12.59 -8.81
N VAL A 109 -13.09 -12.83 -8.51
CA VAL A 109 -12.40 -14.09 -8.81
C VAL A 109 -12.35 -15.02 -7.59
N GLY A 110 -13.16 -14.79 -6.56
CA GLY A 110 -13.35 -15.75 -5.46
C GLY A 110 -12.52 -15.50 -4.21
N TRP A 111 -12.00 -14.28 -3.99
CA TRP A 111 -11.45 -13.90 -2.69
C TRP A 111 -12.57 -13.61 -1.68
N ARG A 112 -12.66 -14.42 -0.63
CA ARG A 112 -13.78 -14.40 0.34
C ARG A 112 -13.69 -13.30 1.41
N HIS A 113 -12.50 -12.76 1.68
CA HIS A 113 -12.28 -11.84 2.80
C HIS A 113 -12.42 -10.36 2.44
N HIS A 114 -12.92 -10.05 1.25
CA HIS A 114 -13.05 -8.67 0.77
C HIS A 114 -13.87 -7.77 1.71
N ASP A 115 -15.01 -8.27 2.20
CA ASP A 115 -15.92 -7.49 3.04
C ASP A 115 -15.45 -7.44 4.49
N LEU A 116 -14.82 -8.52 4.97
CA LEU A 116 -14.16 -8.55 6.28
C LEU A 116 -13.06 -7.48 6.35
N VAL A 117 -12.17 -7.42 5.36
CA VAL A 117 -11.11 -6.41 5.31
C VAL A 117 -11.70 -5.00 5.18
N LYS A 118 -12.83 -4.82 4.47
CA LYS A 118 -13.56 -3.54 4.45
C LYS A 118 -13.99 -3.07 5.81
N ARG A 119 -14.58 -3.97 6.59
CA ARG A 119 -15.06 -3.67 7.95
C ARG A 119 -13.89 -3.32 8.88
N LEU A 120 -12.79 -4.06 8.81
CA LEU A 120 -11.60 -3.81 9.64
C LEU A 120 -10.92 -2.49 9.26
N GLU A 121 -10.78 -2.19 7.98
CA GLU A 121 -10.21 -0.91 7.53
C GLU A 121 -11.09 0.28 7.91
N ALA A 122 -12.42 0.15 7.85
CA ALA A 122 -13.33 1.21 8.32
C ALA A 122 -13.12 1.50 9.81
N LYS A 123 -13.03 0.46 10.65
CA LYS A 123 -12.69 0.61 12.08
C LYS A 123 -11.33 1.27 12.29
N ARG A 124 -10.33 0.92 11.48
CA ARG A 124 -8.98 1.51 11.53
C ARG A 124 -9.00 3.00 11.18
N LEU A 125 -9.76 3.40 10.16
CA LEU A 125 -9.86 4.80 9.74
C LEU A 125 -10.47 5.68 10.83
N VAL A 126 -11.51 5.21 11.52
CA VAL A 126 -12.11 5.94 12.66
C VAL A 126 -11.06 6.19 13.76
N ARG A 127 -10.27 5.17 14.12
CA ARG A 127 -9.17 5.32 15.10
C ARG A 127 -8.09 6.29 14.62
N SER A 128 -7.75 6.22 13.34
CA SER A 128 -6.77 7.11 12.70
C SER A 128 -7.24 8.56 12.67
N GLU A 129 -8.52 8.80 12.45
CA GLU A 129 -9.11 10.14 12.45
C GLU A 129 -9.10 10.75 13.86
N ALA A 130 -9.47 9.97 14.88
CA ALA A 130 -9.39 10.42 16.27
C ALA A 130 -7.95 10.79 16.67
N TYR A 131 -6.96 9.99 16.26
CA TYR A 131 -5.54 10.32 16.45
C TYR A 131 -5.13 11.60 15.71
N TYR A 132 -5.56 11.76 14.46
CA TYR A 132 -5.21 12.92 13.64
C TYR A 132 -5.78 14.22 14.21
N LYS A 133 -7.03 14.23 14.68
CA LYS A 133 -7.63 15.39 15.36
C LYS A 133 -6.84 15.79 16.61
N LYS A 134 -6.47 14.82 17.46
CA LYS A 134 -5.60 15.08 18.62
C LYS A 134 -4.23 15.64 18.22
N LYS A 135 -3.64 15.10 17.15
CA LYS A 135 -2.35 15.57 16.63
C LYS A 135 -2.43 16.99 16.07
N LEU A 136 -3.53 17.36 15.42
CA LEU A 136 -3.74 18.73 14.93
C LEU A 136 -3.80 19.73 16.09
N GLU A 137 -4.56 19.44 17.14
CA GLU A 137 -4.63 20.32 18.32
C GLU A 137 -3.27 20.41 19.02
N GLN A 138 -2.56 19.30 19.17
CA GLN A 138 -1.19 19.31 19.70
C GLN A 138 -0.25 20.15 18.84
N ASN A 139 -0.32 20.03 17.51
CA ASN A 139 0.50 20.82 16.60
C ASN A 139 0.21 22.33 16.70
N LYS A 140 -1.03 22.74 16.94
CA LYS A 140 -1.37 24.16 17.18
C LYS A 140 -0.72 24.69 18.45
N VAL A 141 -0.79 23.91 19.54
CA VAL A 141 -0.14 24.26 20.82
C VAL A 141 1.37 24.34 20.65
N VAL A 142 1.96 23.36 19.97
CA VAL A 142 3.40 23.36 19.65
C VAL A 142 3.76 24.58 18.81
N ALA A 143 3.00 24.90 17.76
CA ALA A 143 3.26 26.08 16.92
C ALA A 143 3.17 27.40 17.69
N ALA A 144 2.19 27.53 18.61
CA ALA A 144 2.09 28.70 19.47
C ALA A 144 3.26 28.80 20.46
N ALA A 145 3.74 27.66 20.98
CA ALA A 145 4.90 27.60 21.85
C ALA A 145 6.20 27.90 21.09
N THR A 146 6.38 27.35 19.88
CA THR A 146 7.55 27.63 19.05
C THR A 146 7.61 29.11 18.66
N ALA A 147 6.48 29.73 18.30
CA ALA A 147 6.44 31.17 18.00
C ALA A 147 6.85 32.05 19.19
N LYS A 148 6.53 31.64 20.43
CA LYS A 148 6.99 32.34 21.65
C LYS A 148 8.50 32.20 21.83
N VAL A 149 9.02 30.97 21.76
CA VAL A 149 10.47 30.68 21.88
C VAL A 149 11.27 31.40 20.78
N GLU A 150 10.74 31.43 19.55
CA GLU A 150 11.35 32.12 18.43
C GLU A 150 11.37 33.65 18.62
N ALA A 151 10.38 34.22 19.31
CA ALA A 151 10.35 35.64 19.66
C ALA A 151 11.35 35.99 20.78
N GLU A 152 11.57 35.08 21.73
CA GLU A 152 12.52 35.23 22.84
C GLU A 152 13.98 35.04 22.38
N HIS A 153 14.24 34.10 21.47
CA HIS A 153 15.58 33.72 21.03
C HIS A 153 15.90 34.15 19.59
N LYS A 154 15.59 35.40 19.22
CA LYS A 154 15.87 35.94 17.87
C LYS A 154 17.35 35.86 17.49
N GLU A 155 18.24 35.91 18.47
CA GLU A 155 19.69 35.84 18.30
C GLU A 155 20.18 34.52 17.69
N LEU A 156 19.43 33.43 17.85
CA LEU A 156 19.80 32.10 17.35
C LEU A 156 19.49 31.91 15.86
N ARG A 157 18.63 32.75 15.27
CA ARG A 157 18.24 32.68 13.85
C ARG A 157 19.43 32.75 12.87
N PRO A 158 20.34 33.75 12.93
CA PRO A 158 21.47 33.82 12.00
C PRO A 158 22.41 32.62 12.12
N THR A 159 22.54 32.03 13.31
CA THR A 159 23.34 30.82 13.52
C THR A 159 22.67 29.61 12.88
N LEU A 160 21.35 29.45 13.01
CA LEU A 160 20.61 28.32 12.44
C LEU A 160 20.46 28.40 10.93
N GLU A 161 20.29 29.61 10.38
CA GLU A 161 20.25 29.85 8.93
C GLU A 161 21.56 29.46 8.24
N LYS A 162 22.70 29.64 8.91
CA LYS A 162 24.01 29.16 8.42
C LYS A 162 24.03 27.63 8.19
N TYR A 163 23.22 26.88 8.94
CA TYR A 163 23.07 25.43 8.79
C TYR A 163 21.82 25.04 7.97
N GLY A 164 21.11 26.01 7.36
CA GLY A 164 19.90 25.77 6.59
C GLY A 164 18.69 25.34 7.43
N LEU A 165 18.73 25.61 8.74
CA LEU A 165 17.65 25.32 9.68
C LEU A 165 16.85 26.61 9.93
N THR A 166 15.54 26.46 10.10
CA THR A 166 14.64 27.54 10.51
C THR A 166 14.12 27.24 11.91
N LEU A 167 13.99 28.28 12.73
CA LEU A 167 13.33 28.21 14.04
C LEU A 167 11.82 28.09 13.89
#